data_AF-A0A665T6D7-F1
#
_entry.id   AF-A0A665T6D7-F1
#
_cell.length_a   1.000
_cell.length_b   1.000
_cell.length_c   1.000
_cell.angle_alpha   90.00
_cell.angle_beta   90.00
_cell.angle_gamma   90.00
#
_symmetry.space_group_name_H-M   'P 1'
#
loop_
_entity.id
_entity.type
_entity.pdbx_description
1 polymer ?
#
loop_
_entity_poly.entity_id
_entity_poly.type
_entity_poly.pdbx_seq_one_letter_code
_entity_poly.pdbx_strand_id
1 'polypeptide(L)' 'MDFPGHFQHIFKQLNHQRLHAQLCDCVVVVGGQSFQAHSSILAACSSHFRTHYSDLF' A
#
# COMPACT_ATOMS: atom_id res chain seq x y z
N MET A 1 -4.04 25.63 0.87
CA MET A 1 -3.46 25.50 2.22
C MET A 1 -2.30 24.55 2.10
N ASP A 2 -1.11 24.96 2.53
CA ASP A 2 0.04 24.07 2.63
C ASP A 2 0.05 23.42 4.02
N PHE A 3 0.20 22.10 4.07
CA PHE A 3 0.35 21.35 5.31
C PHE A 3 1.75 20.73 5.34
N PRO A 4 2.76 21.44 5.87
CA PRO A 4 4.11 20.91 6.00
C PRO A 4 4.06 19.59 6.78
N GLY A 5 4.68 18.54 6.25
CA GLY A 5 4.73 17.25 6.95
C GLY A 5 3.53 16.32 6.72
N HIS A 6 2.47 16.76 6.04
CA HIS A 6 1.24 15.97 5.92
C HIS A 6 1.48 14.62 5.26
N PHE A 7 2.20 14.60 4.13
CA PHE A 7 2.52 13.35 3.44
C PHE A 7 3.37 12.42 4.31
N GLN A 8 4.38 12.92 5.03
CA GLN A 8 5.15 12.08 5.95
C GLN A 8 4.28 11.47 7.05
N HIS A 9 3.33 12.24 7.60
CA HIS A 9 2.40 11.73 8.60
C HIS A 9 1.52 10.61 8.04
N ILE A 10 0.93 10.82 6.86
CA ILE A 10 0.09 9.83 6.19
C ILE A 10 0.88 8.55 5.89
N PHE A 11 2.08 8.65 5.31
CA PHE A 11 2.92 7.48 5.05
C PHE A 11 3.31 6.73 6.33
N LYS A 12 3.56 7.45 7.44
CA LYS A 12 3.82 6.81 8.74
C LYS A 12 2.61 6.01 9.22
N GLN A 13 1.40 6.55 9.09
CA GLN A 13 0.17 5.84 9.47
C GLN A 13 -0.11 4.62 8.58
N LEU A 14 0.03 4.75 7.26
CA LEU A 14 -0.12 3.63 6.33
C LEU A 14 0.89 2.51 6.63
N ASN A 15 2.13 2.87 6.98
CA ASN A 15 3.12 1.88 7.37
C ASN A 15 2.78 1.18 8.69
N HIS A 16 2.24 1.91 9.68
CA HIS A 16 1.75 1.32 10.92
C HIS A 16 0.62 0.32 10.65
N GLN A 17 -0.38 0.73 9.86
CA GLN A 17 -1.48 -0.13 9.41
C GLN A 17 -0.96 -1.41 8.75
N ARG A 18 0.00 -1.29 7.84
CA ARG A 18 0.68 -2.42 7.17
C ARG A 18 1.33 -3.39 8.15
N LEU A 19 2.09 -2.89 9.12
CA LEU A 19 2.78 -3.71 10.11
C LEU A 19 1.84 -4.43 11.08
N HIS A 20 0.64 -3.88 11.31
CA HIS A 20 -0.38 -4.43 12.20
C HIS A 20 -1.53 -5.13 11.47
N ALA A 21 -1.43 -5.34 10.16
CA ALA A 21 -2.49 -5.94 9.33
C ALA A 21 -3.85 -5.22 9.44
N GLN A 22 -3.84 -3.92 9.70
CA GLN A 22 -5.05 -3.11 9.81
C GLN A 22 -5.32 -2.44 8.47
N LEU A 23 -6.57 -2.48 8.01
CA LEU A 23 -7.01 -1.80 6.78
C LEU A 23 -6.25 -2.21 5.51
N CYS A 24 -5.46 -3.29 5.57
CA CYS A 24 -4.85 -3.92 4.42
C CYS A 24 -5.90 -4.70 3.65
N ASP A 25 -5.93 -4.52 2.34
CA ASP A 25 -6.93 -5.09 1.42
C ASP A 25 -6.32 -6.20 0.53
N CYS A 26 -5.01 -6.43 0.62
CA CYS A 26 -4.33 -7.46 -0.14
C CYS A 26 -3.11 -8.04 0.60
N VAL A 27 -2.70 -9.24 0.17
CA VAL A 27 -1.49 -9.92 0.64
C VAL A 27 -0.61 -10.24 -0.57
N VAL A 28 0.64 -9.82 -0.50
CA VAL A 28 1.66 -10.15 -1.50
C VAL A 28 2.44 -11.36 -1.00
N VAL A 29 2.56 -12.41 -1.82
CA VAL A 29 3.32 -13.62 -1.47
C VAL A 29 4.56 -13.71 -2.35
N VAL A 30 5.74 -13.80 -1.74
CA VAL A 30 7.03 -13.93 -2.44
C VAL A 30 7.86 -14.98 -1.73
N GLY A 31 8.28 -16.02 -2.46
CA GLY A 31 9.15 -17.08 -1.90
C GLY A 31 8.57 -17.78 -0.68
N GLY A 32 7.24 -17.93 -0.60
CA GLY A 32 6.55 -18.54 0.55
C GLY A 32 6.32 -17.62 1.75
N GLN A 33 6.80 -16.37 1.70
CA GLN A 33 6.52 -15.35 2.71
C GLN A 33 5.34 -14.49 2.30
N SER A 34 4.49 -14.10 3.27
CA SER A 34 3.29 -13.28 3.05
C SER A 34 3.44 -11.89 3.66
N PHE A 35 3.03 -10.87 2.91
CA PHE A 35 3.14 -9.46 3.29
C PHE A 35 1.79 -8.77 3.14
N GLN A 36 1.24 -8.27 4.25
CA GLN A 36 0.05 -7.40 4.23
C GLN A 36 0.37 -6.10 3.51
N ALA A 37 -0.55 -5.62 2.68
CA ALA A 37 -0.35 -4.42 1.87
C ALA A 37 -1.66 -3.69 1.54
N HIS A 38 -1.50 -2.51 0.96
CA HIS A 38 -2.60 -1.70 0.43
C HIS A 38 -2.48 -1.68 -1.10
N SER A 39 -3.47 -2.19 -1.81
CA SER A 39 -3.50 -2.30 -3.28
C SER A 39 -3.28 -0.95 -3.95
N SER A 40 -3.92 0.09 -3.42
CA SER A 40 -3.81 1.48 -3.88
C SER A 40 -2.38 2.01 -3.80
N ILE A 41 -1.65 1.70 -2.73
CA ILE A 41 -0.25 2.12 -2.56
C ILE A 41 0.67 1.33 -3.49
N LEU A 42 0.45 0.02 -3.64
CA LEU A 42 1.19 -0.81 -4.60
C LEU A 42 1.00 -0.31 -6.03
N ALA A 43 -0.24 -0.07 -6.44
CA ALA A 43 -0.58 0.48 -7.75
C ALA A 43 0.03 1.86 -7.95
N ALA A 44 -0.01 2.75 -6.96
CA ALA A 44 0.59 4.08 -7.05
C ALA A 44 2.12 4.05 -7.26
N CYS A 45 2.81 3.08 -6.67
CA CYS A 45 4.28 3.01 -6.64
C CYS A 45 4.92 2.03 -7.64
N SER A 46 4.15 1.14 -8.28
CA SER A 46 4.69 0.10 -9.18
C SER A 46 3.81 -0.06 -10.41
N SER A 47 4.40 0.04 -11.61
CA SER A 47 3.68 -0.19 -12.87
C SER A 47 3.13 -1.61 -12.98
N HIS A 48 3.88 -2.61 -12.51
CA HIS A 48 3.42 -4.01 -12.50
C HIS A 48 2.14 -4.17 -11.70
N PHE A 49 2.12 -3.67 -10.46
CA PHE A 49 0.91 -3.72 -9.63
C PHE A 49 -0.19 -2.83 -10.20
N ARG A 50 0.15 -1.67 -10.78
CA ARG A 50 -0.83 -0.76 -11.39
C ARG A 50 -1.61 -1.46 -12.51
N THR A 51 -0.92 -2.13 -13.43
CA THR A 51 -1.58 -2.88 -14.51
C THR A 51 -2.49 -3.97 -13.94
N HIS A 52 -2.00 -4.75 -12.97
CA HIS A 52 -2.81 -5.80 -12.36
C HIS A 52 -4.07 -5.30 -11.64
N TYR A 53 -4.00 -4.13 -10.98
CA TYR A 53 -5.16 -3.56 -10.29
C TYR A 53 -6.05 -2.69 -11.18
N SER A 54 -5.55 -2.17 -12.30
CA SER A 54 -6.38 -1.44 -13.27
C SER A 54 -7.30 -2.35 -14.06
N ASP A 55 -6.93 -3.61 -14.24
CA ASP A 55 -7.75 -4.61 -14.95
C ASP A 55 -8.89 -5.18 -14.06
N LEU A 56 -8.95 -4.79 -12.78
CA LEU A 56 -9.96 -5.21 -11.80
C LEU A 56 -11.10 -4.19 -11.63
N PHE A 57 -11.12 -3.12 -12.44
CA PHE A 57 -12.20 -2.13 -12.56
C PHE A 57 -12.71 -2.06 -14.00
#